data_AF-A0A956D7P0-F1
#
_entry.id   AF-A0A956D7P0-F1
#
_cell.length_a   1.000
_cell.length_b   1.000
_cell.length_c   1.000
_cell.angle_alpha   90.00
_cell.angle_beta   90.00
_cell.angle_gamma   90.00
#
_symmetry.space_group_name_H-M   'P 1'
#
loop_
_entity.id
_entity.type
_entity.pdbx_description
1 polymer ?
#
loop_
_entity_poly.entity_id
_entity_poly.type
_entity_poly.pdbx_seq_one_letter_code
_entity_poly.pdbx_strand_id
1 'polypeptide(L)'
;MSSKPRYEGPFAPLRKLDDVVFSAEQAIVAIFLSAMTVMVFLDVVYRRLVAPDSKIGAILAGIFGVDDPEGRARLDANVAPWVGGAIGFLAIWFGVWGARRGKRADAGEKGFDARSLVYALLGTAVVGVFLWLMGAQTASINDVGIEQLEPVVASRDIYLGLYGAGALAFVAHALRAKPEGWVKRLIGIGIATPLYVLVAIEYFPRGYSWSKELSLVLLLWVGFLGTSVCAHEGKHIKLEALGKLVPPHLARFVHAGGFLLTATFCAGMAYLGYVYVFDPDLGARALGGTFEQTAMPDWIATIAVPVAFGLAMLRFVGGAVSALLGGSYGAAREDEVAAAKAAREAASEPKDAGASTPAGSEAKPKSEPTTEESKTTDSPESEASDSDSDSDSSDEEADR
;
A
#
# COMPACT_ATOMS: atom_id res chain seq x y z
N MET A 1 -6.99 -20.05 -9.07
CA MET A 1 -5.69 -20.44 -9.67
C MET A 1 -5.51 -19.67 -10.96
N SER A 2 -4.76 -18.56 -10.94
CA SER A 2 -4.41 -17.82 -12.16
C SER A 2 -3.13 -18.43 -12.71
N SER A 3 -3.19 -19.20 -13.80
CA SER A 3 -1.99 -19.68 -14.49
C SER A 3 -1.19 -18.47 -14.97
N LYS A 4 -0.01 -18.20 -14.39
CA LYS A 4 0.93 -17.23 -14.97
C LYS A 4 1.13 -17.57 -16.45
N PRO A 5 1.00 -16.60 -17.38
CA PRO A 5 1.25 -16.87 -18.79
C PRO A 5 2.65 -17.46 -18.96
N ARG A 6 2.76 -18.57 -19.70
CA ARG A 6 4.07 -19.15 -20.06
C ARG A 6 4.78 -18.15 -20.94
N TYR A 7 5.88 -17.61 -20.44
CA TYR A 7 6.72 -16.65 -21.16
C TYR A 7 7.46 -17.39 -22.29
N GLU A 8 7.04 -17.18 -23.54
CA GLU A 8 7.73 -17.70 -24.74
C GLU A 8 8.23 -16.50 -25.57
N GLY A 9 9.51 -16.51 -25.94
CA GLY A 9 10.16 -15.45 -26.73
C GLY A 9 11.60 -15.11 -26.29
N PRO A 10 12.38 -14.35 -27.10
CA PRO A 10 13.78 -14.03 -26.81
C PRO A 10 13.98 -13.17 -25.55
N PHE A 11 12.96 -12.44 -25.10
CA PHE A 11 12.98 -11.60 -23.89
C PHE A 11 12.50 -12.31 -22.62
N ALA A 12 12.16 -13.61 -22.68
CA ALA A 12 11.72 -14.39 -21.54
C ALA A 12 12.68 -14.36 -20.31
N PRO A 13 14.02 -14.43 -20.45
CA PRO A 13 14.91 -14.36 -19.28
C PRO A 13 14.92 -12.97 -18.63
N LEU A 14 14.90 -11.91 -19.43
CA LEU A 14 14.87 -10.52 -18.93
C LEU A 14 13.59 -10.25 -18.15
N ARG A 15 12.45 -10.73 -18.66
CA ARG A 15 11.15 -10.59 -18.02
C ARG A 15 11.02 -11.39 -16.73
N LYS A 16 11.63 -12.58 -16.66
CA LYS A 16 11.70 -13.36 -15.41
C LYS A 16 12.53 -12.65 -14.34
N LEU A 17 13.66 -12.05 -14.72
CA LEU A 17 14.49 -11.28 -13.80
C LEU A 17 13.70 -10.06 -13.29
N ASP A 18 13.06 -9.33 -14.20
CA ASP A 18 12.25 -8.17 -13.87
C ASP A 18 11.07 -8.50 -12.95
N ASP A 19 10.37 -9.62 -13.17
CA ASP A 19 9.30 -10.10 -12.29
C ASP A 19 9.81 -10.47 -10.88
N VAL A 20 11.04 -10.96 -10.76
CA VAL A 20 11.68 -11.23 -9.46
C VAL A 20 12.02 -9.92 -8.75
N VAL A 21 12.59 -8.95 -9.48
CA VAL A 21 12.89 -7.62 -8.93
C VAL A 21 11.59 -6.92 -8.50
N PHE A 22 10.55 -6.97 -9.32
CA PHE A 22 9.22 -6.43 -9.00
C PHE A 22 8.63 -7.07 -7.72
N SER A 23 8.72 -8.39 -7.60
CA SER A 23 8.25 -9.08 -6.39
C SER A 23 9.05 -8.66 -5.15
N ALA A 24 10.33 -8.35 -5.29
CA ALA A 24 11.16 -7.84 -4.21
C ALA A 24 10.80 -6.39 -3.87
N GLU A 25 10.63 -5.51 -4.86
CA GLU A 25 10.20 -4.12 -4.69
C GLU A 25 8.86 -4.03 -3.96
N GLN A 26 7.85 -4.81 -4.37
CA GLN A 26 6.55 -4.85 -3.69
C GLN A 26 6.67 -5.34 -2.24
N ALA A 27 7.51 -6.34 -1.99
CA ALA A 27 7.74 -6.83 -0.62
C ALA A 27 8.40 -5.75 0.26
N ILE A 28 9.42 -5.06 -0.27
CA ILE A 28 10.10 -3.96 0.43
C ILE A 28 9.13 -2.83 0.74
N VAL A 29 8.36 -2.37 -0.26
CA VAL A 29 7.36 -1.31 -0.09
C VAL A 29 6.31 -1.68 0.95
N ALA A 30 5.79 -2.92 0.91
CA ALA A 30 4.82 -3.38 1.89
C ALA A 30 5.39 -3.42 3.32
N ILE A 31 6.64 -3.89 3.46
CA ILE A 31 7.34 -3.89 4.75
C ILE A 31 7.51 -2.45 5.25
N PHE A 32 8.00 -1.54 4.41
CA PHE A 32 8.23 -0.14 4.78
C PHE A 32 6.94 0.59 5.16
N LEU A 33 5.86 0.42 4.39
CA LEU A 33 4.54 0.97 4.72
C LEU A 33 4.01 0.43 6.05
N SER A 34 4.15 -0.88 6.29
CA SER A 34 3.70 -1.49 7.55
C SER A 34 4.51 -0.97 8.74
N ALA A 35 5.84 -0.90 8.61
CA ALA A 35 6.74 -0.40 9.64
C ALA A 35 6.46 1.07 9.94
N MET A 36 6.33 1.91 8.90
CA MET A 36 5.98 3.32 9.03
C MET A 36 4.64 3.51 9.74
N THR A 37 3.62 2.72 9.38
CA THR A 37 2.30 2.79 10.03
C THR A 37 2.40 2.53 11.53
N VAL A 38 3.14 1.49 11.92
CA VAL A 38 3.37 1.16 13.33
C VAL A 38 4.19 2.24 14.04
N MET A 39 5.23 2.77 13.39
CA MET A 39 6.06 3.85 13.93
C MET A 39 5.26 5.11 14.22
N VAL A 40 4.53 5.62 13.22
CA VAL A 40 3.71 6.82 13.35
C VAL A 40 2.60 6.61 14.37
N PHE A 41 1.95 5.44 14.37
CA PHE A 41 0.92 5.14 15.36
C PHE A 41 1.48 5.19 16.78
N LEU A 42 2.60 4.52 17.04
CA LEU A 42 3.21 4.49 18.38
C LEU A 42 3.76 5.86 18.80
N ASP A 43 4.30 6.67 17.88
CA ASP A 43 4.70 8.06 18.16
C ASP A 43 3.50 8.90 18.59
N VAL A 44 2.40 8.82 17.85
CA VAL A 44 1.15 9.52 18.19
C VAL A 44 0.62 9.06 19.55
N VAL A 45 0.62 7.75 19.83
CA VAL A 45 0.21 7.20 21.12
C VAL A 45 1.11 7.73 22.24
N TYR A 46 2.43 7.64 22.09
CA TYR A 46 3.38 8.10 23.10
C TYR A 46 3.22 9.59 23.41
N ARG A 47 3.15 10.44 22.36
CA ARG A 47 2.93 11.88 22.53
C ARG A 47 1.62 12.19 23.25
N ARG A 48 0.61 11.33 23.11
CA ARG A 48 -0.67 11.48 23.82
C ARG A 48 -0.62 10.97 25.26
N LEU A 49 0.17 9.94 25.53
CA LEU A 49 0.37 9.42 26.88
C LEU A 49 1.20 10.37 27.76
N VAL A 50 2.20 11.03 27.18
CA VAL A 50 3.13 11.91 27.88
C VAL A 50 2.70 13.38 27.82
N ALA A 51 1.64 13.70 27.08
CA ALA A 51 1.12 15.08 27.03
C ALA A 51 0.73 15.54 28.45
N PRO A 52 1.24 16.69 28.91
CA PRO A 52 0.92 17.21 30.25
C PRO A 52 -0.58 17.56 30.41
N ASP A 53 -1.27 17.85 29.30
CA ASP A 53 -2.69 18.21 29.30
C ASP A 53 -3.58 17.03 28.90
N SER A 54 -4.43 16.58 29.82
CA SER A 54 -5.46 15.59 29.55
C SER A 54 -6.67 16.25 28.89
N LYS A 55 -6.88 15.97 27.60
CA LYS A 55 -8.10 16.41 26.89
C LYS A 55 -9.38 15.85 27.52
N ILE A 56 -9.30 14.66 28.12
CA ILE A 56 -10.45 14.03 28.79
C ILE A 56 -10.84 14.83 30.01
N GLY A 57 -9.88 15.27 30.84
CA GLY A 57 -10.22 16.07 31.99
C GLY A 57 -10.58 17.52 31.65
N ALA A 58 -10.09 18.09 30.55
CA ALA A 58 -10.62 19.35 30.02
C ALA A 58 -12.11 19.25 29.61
N ILE A 59 -12.51 18.16 28.96
CA ILE A 59 -13.91 17.90 28.61
C ILE A 59 -14.75 17.67 29.87
N LEU A 60 -14.25 16.87 30.83
CA LEU A 60 -14.94 16.64 32.10
C LEU A 60 -15.08 17.93 32.90
N ALA A 61 -14.06 18.78 32.93
CA ALA A 61 -14.10 20.09 33.57
C ALA A 61 -15.18 20.98 32.96
N GLY A 62 -15.32 20.98 31.63
CA GLY A 62 -16.42 21.68 30.94
C GLY A 62 -17.80 21.11 31.26
N ILE A 63 -17.94 19.79 31.38
CA ILE A 63 -19.21 19.11 31.73
C ILE A 63 -19.60 19.38 33.19
N PHE A 64 -18.63 19.37 34.10
CA PHE A 64 -18.85 19.56 35.54
C PHE A 64 -18.76 21.03 35.98
N GLY A 65 -18.49 21.98 35.08
CA GLY A 65 -18.38 23.41 35.38
C GLY A 65 -17.20 23.77 36.29
N VAL A 66 -16.08 23.05 36.16
CA VAL A 66 -14.89 23.22 36.99
C VAL A 66 -13.86 24.08 36.25
N ASP A 67 -13.84 25.38 36.55
CA ASP A 67 -12.90 26.34 35.97
C ASP A 67 -11.67 26.63 36.84
N ASP A 68 -11.66 26.13 38.07
CA ASP A 68 -10.54 26.25 39.00
C ASP A 68 -9.34 25.37 38.56
N PRO A 69 -8.12 25.91 38.45
CA PRO A 69 -6.90 25.16 38.15
C PRO A 69 -6.68 23.93 39.05
N GLU A 70 -6.99 24.03 40.35
CA GLU A 70 -6.85 22.91 41.29
C GLU A 70 -7.92 21.84 41.06
N GLY A 71 -9.15 22.27 40.73
CA GLY A 71 -10.25 21.37 40.39
C GLY A 71 -9.97 20.58 39.12
N ARG A 72 -9.39 21.24 38.11
CA ARG A 72 -8.95 20.60 36.85
C ARG A 72 -7.82 19.60 37.10
N ALA A 73 -6.81 19.96 37.88
CA ALA A 73 -5.73 19.03 38.23
C ALA A 73 -6.23 17.78 38.97
N ARG A 74 -7.24 17.91 39.85
CA ARG A 74 -7.86 16.76 40.54
C ARG A 74 -8.66 15.87 39.59
N LEU A 75 -9.39 16.45 38.64
CA LEU A 75 -10.09 15.72 37.59
C LEU A 75 -9.11 14.98 36.67
N ASP A 76 -8.04 15.65 36.26
CA ASP A 76 -6.99 15.07 35.41
C ASP A 76 -6.25 13.92 36.10
N ALA A 77 -5.91 14.06 37.37
CA ALA A 77 -5.17 13.04 38.11
C ALA A 77 -6.05 11.85 38.53
N ASN A 78 -7.31 12.09 38.94
CA ASN A 78 -8.11 11.06 39.61
C ASN A 78 -9.31 10.55 38.80
N VAL A 79 -9.81 11.28 37.79
CA VAL A 79 -11.05 10.91 37.09
C VAL A 79 -10.78 10.59 35.62
N ALA A 80 -9.99 11.43 34.94
CA ALA A 80 -9.67 11.25 33.52
C ALA A 80 -9.05 9.87 33.18
N PRO A 81 -8.16 9.27 33.99
CA PRO A 81 -7.59 7.96 33.70
C PRO A 81 -8.63 6.84 33.74
N TRP A 82 -9.58 6.89 34.69
CA TRP A 82 -10.65 5.89 34.80
C TRP A 82 -11.68 6.02 33.68
N VAL A 83 -12.06 7.25 33.33
CA VAL A 83 -12.96 7.50 32.20
C VAL A 83 -12.32 7.05 30.88
N GLY A 84 -11.05 7.38 30.66
CA GLY A 84 -10.30 6.90 29.50
C GLY A 84 -10.20 5.37 29.44
N GLY A 85 -9.90 4.72 30.57
CA GLY A 85 -9.88 3.27 30.69
C GLY A 85 -11.23 2.62 30.39
N ALA A 86 -12.33 3.19 30.88
CA ALA A 86 -13.69 2.70 30.61
C ALA A 86 -14.08 2.85 29.13
N ILE A 87 -13.76 3.97 28.49
CA ILE A 87 -13.98 4.18 27.05
C ILE A 87 -13.17 3.18 26.23
N GLY A 88 -11.89 2.97 26.58
CA GLY A 88 -11.02 1.98 25.95
C GLY A 88 -11.57 0.56 26.09
N PHE A 89 -12.02 0.18 27.28
CA PHE A 89 -12.68 -1.10 27.54
C PHE A 89 -13.91 -1.30 26.66
N LEU A 90 -14.80 -0.31 26.60
CA LEU A 90 -16.02 -0.37 25.79
C LEU A 90 -15.71 -0.51 24.29
N ALA A 91 -14.71 0.21 23.79
CA ALA A 91 -14.28 0.12 22.41
C ALA A 91 -13.73 -1.28 22.07
N ILE A 92 -12.85 -1.84 22.91
CA ILE A 92 -12.31 -3.19 22.74
C ILE A 92 -13.45 -4.23 22.83
N TRP A 93 -14.33 -4.07 23.82
CA TRP A 93 -15.47 -4.97 23.99
C TRP A 93 -16.40 -4.96 22.78
N PHE A 94 -16.74 -3.78 22.27
CA PHE A 94 -17.57 -3.63 21.08
C PHE A 94 -16.88 -4.23 19.84
N GLY A 95 -15.58 -4.02 19.68
CA GLY A 95 -14.80 -4.62 18.58
C GLY A 95 -14.79 -6.15 18.63
N VAL A 96 -14.52 -6.75 19.79
CA VAL A 96 -14.53 -8.21 19.98
C VAL A 96 -15.94 -8.78 19.81
N TRP A 97 -16.95 -8.09 20.34
CA TRP A 97 -18.35 -8.48 20.20
C TRP A 97 -18.79 -8.46 18.73
N GLY A 98 -18.43 -7.40 17.99
CA GLY A 98 -18.71 -7.26 16.57
C GLY A 98 -18.01 -8.33 15.72
N ALA A 99 -16.72 -8.56 15.94
CA ALA A 99 -15.96 -9.59 15.22
C ALA A 99 -16.49 -11.02 15.43
N ARG A 100 -17.11 -11.29 16.58
CA ARG A 100 -17.70 -12.60 16.89
C ARG A 100 -19.18 -12.69 16.52
N ARG A 101 -19.83 -11.59 16.15
CA ARG A 101 -21.26 -11.56 15.79
C ARG A 101 -21.59 -12.47 14.61
N GLY A 102 -20.74 -12.50 13.58
CA GLY A 102 -20.90 -13.39 12.41
C GLY A 102 -20.84 -14.87 12.80
N LYS A 103 -19.77 -15.29 13.50
CA LYS A 103 -19.62 -16.67 13.99
C LYS A 103 -20.73 -17.10 14.96
N ARG A 104 -21.33 -16.17 15.72
CA ARG A 104 -22.48 -16.45 16.59
C ARG A 104 -23.78 -16.66 15.80
N ALA A 105 -23.99 -15.87 14.74
CA ALA A 105 -25.14 -16.03 13.86
C ALA A 105 -25.11 -17.42 13.20
N ASP A 106 -23.92 -17.86 12.78
CA ASP A 106 -23.72 -19.20 12.19
C ASP A 106 -23.86 -20.34 13.22
N ALA A 107 -23.54 -20.09 14.49
CA ALA A 107 -23.61 -21.08 15.57
C ALA A 107 -24.98 -21.17 16.28
N GLY A 108 -25.95 -20.32 15.90
CA GLY A 108 -27.29 -20.30 16.51
C GLY A 108 -27.34 -19.83 17.97
N GLU A 109 -26.23 -19.31 18.52
CA GLU A 109 -26.14 -18.81 19.90
C GLU A 109 -26.88 -17.47 20.04
N LYS A 110 -28.02 -17.45 20.75
CA LYS A 110 -28.75 -16.23 21.11
C LYS A 110 -28.49 -15.88 22.57
N GLY A 111 -27.83 -14.75 22.85
CA GLY A 111 -27.63 -14.24 24.22
C GLY A 111 -26.36 -13.44 24.46
N PHE A 112 -26.18 -13.00 25.71
CA PHE A 112 -24.99 -12.29 26.19
C PHE A 112 -23.80 -13.24 26.28
N ASP A 113 -22.69 -12.91 25.62
CA ASP A 113 -21.52 -13.80 25.55
C ASP A 113 -20.45 -13.38 26.56
N ALA A 114 -20.41 -14.11 27.68
CA ALA A 114 -19.39 -13.97 28.70
C ALA A 114 -17.96 -14.09 28.15
N ARG A 115 -17.73 -14.88 27.08
CA ARG A 115 -16.38 -15.01 26.49
C ARG A 115 -15.94 -13.73 25.78
N SER A 116 -16.87 -12.98 25.18
CA SER A 116 -16.53 -11.67 24.59
C SER A 116 -16.13 -10.64 25.63
N LEU A 117 -16.74 -10.71 26.83
CA LEU A 117 -16.38 -9.86 27.95
C LEU A 117 -15.04 -10.25 28.56
N VAL A 118 -14.75 -11.56 28.69
CA VAL A 118 -13.44 -12.05 29.15
C VAL A 118 -12.33 -11.62 28.18
N TYR A 119 -12.53 -11.76 26.87
CA TYR A 119 -11.55 -11.29 25.88
C TYR A 119 -11.40 -9.76 25.89
N ALA A 120 -12.47 -9.02 26.16
CA ALA A 120 -12.39 -7.57 26.29
C ALA A 120 -11.63 -7.14 27.54
N LEU A 121 -11.86 -7.79 28.68
CA LEU A 121 -11.12 -7.56 29.92
C LEU A 121 -9.64 -7.87 29.74
N LEU A 122 -9.32 -9.04 29.17
CA LEU A 122 -7.94 -9.40 28.85
C LEU A 122 -7.30 -8.42 27.87
N GLY A 123 -8.01 -8.05 26.80
CA GLY A 123 -7.52 -7.08 25.82
C GLY A 123 -7.25 -5.72 26.44
N THR A 124 -8.14 -5.25 27.31
CA THR A 124 -7.99 -3.98 28.03
C THR A 124 -6.84 -4.03 29.02
N ALA A 125 -6.67 -5.14 29.75
CA ALA A 125 -5.54 -5.33 30.64
C ALA A 125 -4.21 -5.32 29.86
N VAL A 126 -4.14 -6.04 28.73
CA VAL A 126 -2.95 -6.08 27.86
C VAL A 126 -2.62 -4.69 27.30
N VAL A 127 -3.61 -3.99 26.74
CA VAL A 127 -3.43 -2.63 26.22
C VAL A 127 -3.05 -1.67 27.34
N GLY A 128 -3.70 -1.75 28.51
CA GLY A 128 -3.39 -0.91 29.67
C GLY A 128 -1.95 -1.11 30.16
N VAL A 129 -1.49 -2.36 30.28
CA VAL A 129 -0.09 -2.67 30.64
C VAL A 129 0.86 -2.14 29.57
N PHE A 130 0.54 -2.31 28.28
CA PHE A 130 1.36 -1.81 27.18
C PHE A 130 1.49 -0.29 27.19
N LEU A 131 0.37 0.44 27.35
CA LEU A 131 0.37 1.90 27.43
C LEU A 131 1.08 2.40 28.69
N TRP A 132 0.91 1.71 29.82
CA TRP A 132 1.66 2.01 31.04
C TRP A 132 3.17 1.82 30.83
N LEU A 133 3.60 0.72 30.20
CA LEU A 133 5.01 0.51 29.87
C LEU A 133 5.57 1.58 28.92
N MET A 134 4.78 2.03 27.94
CA MET A 134 5.17 3.13 27.05
C MET A 134 5.27 4.48 27.77
N GLY A 135 4.35 4.77 28.71
CA GLY A 135 4.28 6.05 29.41
C GLY A 135 5.11 6.11 30.70
N ALA A 136 5.56 4.96 31.22
CA ALA A 136 6.36 4.90 32.44
C ALA A 136 7.69 5.61 32.24
N GLN A 137 7.95 6.62 33.08
CA GLN A 137 9.18 7.40 33.08
C GLN A 137 9.90 7.24 34.41
N THR A 138 11.23 7.26 34.36
CA THR A 138 12.12 7.28 35.52
C THR A 138 12.96 8.54 35.47
N ALA A 139 13.20 9.15 36.63
CA ALA A 139 14.18 10.22 36.75
C ALA A 139 15.58 9.64 36.54
N SER A 140 16.35 10.27 35.66
CA SER A 140 17.74 9.97 35.33
C SER A 140 18.53 11.26 35.41
N ILE A 141 19.74 11.22 35.95
CA ILE A 141 20.64 12.37 35.98
C ILE A 141 21.56 12.23 34.78
N ASN A 142 21.52 13.20 33.86
CA ASN A 142 22.40 13.20 32.69
C ASN A 142 23.85 13.53 33.07
N ASP A 143 24.78 13.39 32.13
CA ASP A 143 26.23 13.64 32.35
C ASP A 143 26.55 15.06 32.84
N VAL A 144 25.60 15.99 32.71
CA VAL A 144 25.72 17.41 33.11
C VAL A 144 25.08 17.67 34.49
N GLY A 145 24.57 16.63 35.16
CA GLY A 145 23.96 16.75 36.49
C GLY A 145 22.52 17.27 36.49
N ILE A 146 21.87 17.33 35.33
CA ILE A 146 20.47 17.78 35.19
C ILE A 146 19.55 16.56 35.26
N GLU A 147 18.54 16.64 36.10
CA GLU A 147 17.49 15.63 36.20
C GLU A 147 16.59 15.66 34.96
N GLN A 148 16.50 14.53 34.27
CA GLN A 148 15.72 14.35 33.06
C GLN A 148 14.83 13.11 33.21
N LEU A 149 13.59 13.20 32.72
CA LEU A 149 12.71 12.03 32.64
C LEU A 149 13.06 11.19 31.41
N GLU A 150 13.49 9.96 31.66
CA GLU A 150 13.74 8.96 30.62
C GLU A 150 12.65 7.88 30.65
N PRO A 151 12.26 7.32 29.49
CA PRO A 151 11.33 6.20 29.44
C PRO A 151 11.96 4.96 30.13
N VAL A 152 11.18 4.29 30.99
CA VAL A 152 11.62 3.07 31.72
C VAL A 152 11.97 1.96 30.74
N VAL A 153 11.18 1.81 29.68
CA VAL A 153 11.46 0.89 28.58
C VAL A 153 11.86 1.72 27.36
N ALA A 154 13.06 1.44 26.82
CA ALA A 154 13.51 2.11 25.61
C ALA A 154 12.55 1.83 24.46
N SER A 155 12.24 2.85 23.65
CA SER A 155 11.35 2.70 22.49
C SER A 155 11.81 1.57 21.57
N ARG A 156 13.13 1.43 21.37
CA ARG A 156 13.74 0.35 20.60
C ARG A 156 13.23 -1.02 21.03
N ASP A 157 13.20 -1.29 22.32
CA ASP A 157 12.85 -2.61 22.85
C ASP A 157 11.36 -2.91 22.64
N ILE A 158 10.52 -1.87 22.67
CA ILE A 158 9.09 -1.96 22.33
C ILE A 158 8.89 -2.26 20.84
N TYR A 159 9.61 -1.56 19.95
CA TYR A 159 9.56 -1.84 18.50
C TYR A 159 10.11 -3.23 18.15
N LEU A 160 11.20 -3.65 18.78
CA LEU A 160 11.78 -4.98 18.60
C LEU A 160 10.86 -6.07 19.13
N GLY A 161 10.22 -5.86 20.28
CA GLY A 161 9.25 -6.79 20.85
C GLY A 161 8.02 -6.97 19.95
N LEU A 162 7.48 -5.86 19.43
CA LEU A 162 6.33 -5.89 18.52
C LEU A 162 6.68 -6.55 17.18
N TYR A 163 7.84 -6.23 16.61
CA TYR A 163 8.35 -6.88 15.41
C TYR A 163 8.56 -8.38 15.64
N GLY A 164 9.20 -8.77 16.75
CA GLY A 164 9.45 -10.16 17.10
C GLY A 164 8.16 -10.97 17.27
N ALA A 165 7.15 -10.39 17.93
CA ALA A 165 5.83 -11.01 18.06
C ALA A 165 5.16 -11.21 16.69
N GLY A 166 5.23 -10.20 15.82
CA GLY A 166 4.70 -10.28 14.45
C GLY A 166 5.43 -11.31 13.59
N ALA A 167 6.76 -11.32 13.63
CA ALA A 167 7.60 -12.28 12.93
C ALA A 167 7.34 -13.71 13.40
N LEU A 168 7.22 -13.93 14.71
CA LEU A 168 6.91 -15.24 15.29
C LEU A 168 5.51 -15.71 14.92
N ALA A 169 4.51 -14.82 14.95
CA ALA A 169 3.16 -15.13 14.48
C ALA A 169 3.15 -15.51 12.99
N PHE A 170 3.91 -14.79 12.16
CA PHE A 170 4.06 -15.09 10.75
C PHE A 170 4.74 -16.45 10.53
N VAL A 171 5.84 -16.73 11.23
CA VAL A 171 6.57 -18.00 11.13
C VAL A 171 5.67 -19.16 11.56
N ALA A 172 4.94 -19.00 12.67
CA ALA A 172 3.97 -19.99 13.13
C ALA A 172 2.84 -20.22 12.11
N HIS A 173 2.33 -19.15 11.49
CA HIS A 173 1.34 -19.26 10.43
C HIS A 173 1.90 -19.95 9.18
N ALA A 174 3.11 -19.59 8.74
CA ALA A 174 3.78 -20.19 7.58
C ALA A 174 4.06 -21.69 7.79
N LEU A 175 4.46 -22.10 8.99
CA LEU A 175 4.67 -23.50 9.36
C LEU A 175 3.37 -24.31 9.39
N ARG A 176 2.27 -23.71 9.85
CA ARG A 176 0.95 -24.37 9.95
C ARG A 176 0.23 -24.46 8.61
N ALA A 177 0.17 -23.36 7.88
CA ALA A 177 -0.61 -23.26 6.64
C ALA A 177 0.15 -23.80 5.42
N LYS A 178 1.49 -23.91 5.49
CA LYS A 178 2.38 -24.34 4.39
C LYS A 178 1.98 -23.76 3.01
N PRO A 179 1.82 -22.42 2.89
CA PRO A 179 1.46 -21.81 1.62
C PRO A 179 2.53 -22.05 0.55
N GLU A 180 2.19 -21.88 -0.72
CA GLU A 180 3.16 -21.98 -1.82
C GLU A 180 4.37 -21.06 -1.56
N GLY A 181 5.58 -21.63 -1.62
CA GLY A 181 6.81 -20.89 -1.34
C GLY A 181 7.07 -20.55 0.13
N TRP A 182 6.41 -21.20 1.10
CA TRP A 182 6.62 -20.93 2.53
C TRP A 182 8.08 -21.04 2.98
N VAL A 183 8.85 -21.99 2.43
CA VAL A 183 10.28 -22.14 2.71
C VAL A 183 11.07 -20.89 2.32
N LYS A 184 10.79 -20.32 1.13
CA LYS A 184 11.44 -19.08 0.67
C LYS A 184 11.10 -17.90 1.57
N ARG A 185 9.85 -17.82 2.03
CA ARG A 185 9.39 -16.78 2.97
C ARG A 185 10.08 -16.90 4.33
N LEU A 186 10.26 -18.12 4.84
CA LEU A 186 10.97 -18.36 6.10
C LEU A 186 12.45 -18.02 6.00
N ILE A 187 13.12 -18.39 4.91
CA ILE A 187 14.51 -18.00 4.67
C ILE A 187 14.63 -16.47 4.61
N GLY A 188 13.72 -15.81 3.89
CA GLY A 188 13.68 -14.35 3.81
C GLY A 188 13.57 -13.68 5.19
N ILE A 189 12.66 -14.17 6.04
CA ILE A 189 12.51 -13.65 7.42
C ILE A 189 13.71 -13.99 8.29
N GLY A 190 14.28 -15.18 8.14
CA GLY A 190 15.48 -15.61 8.87
C GLY A 190 16.72 -14.76 8.57
N ILE A 191 16.78 -14.12 7.39
CA ILE A 191 17.85 -13.19 7.00
C ILE A 191 17.47 -11.74 7.38
N ALA A 192 16.24 -11.33 7.10
CA ALA A 192 15.78 -9.96 7.35
C ALA A 192 15.71 -9.63 8.85
N THR A 193 15.33 -10.60 9.69
CA THR A 193 15.17 -10.38 11.14
C THR A 193 16.48 -10.02 11.83
N PRO A 194 17.59 -10.79 11.68
CA PRO A 194 18.88 -10.41 12.25
C PRO A 194 19.37 -9.05 11.75
N LEU A 195 19.21 -8.75 10.46
CA LEU A 195 19.63 -7.47 9.89
C LEU A 195 18.85 -6.29 10.48
N TYR A 196 17.52 -6.44 10.60
CA TYR A 196 16.67 -5.46 11.27
C TYR A 196 17.06 -5.26 12.74
N VAL A 197 17.32 -6.35 13.47
CA VAL A 197 17.74 -6.30 14.88
C VAL A 197 19.08 -5.57 15.04
N LEU A 198 20.06 -5.85 14.17
CA LEU A 198 21.35 -5.16 14.21
C LEU A 198 21.21 -3.66 13.97
N VAL A 199 20.44 -3.26 12.97
CA VAL A 199 20.16 -1.85 12.68
C VAL A 199 19.41 -1.19 13.83
N ALA A 200 18.42 -1.87 14.41
CA ALA A 200 17.66 -1.33 15.53
C ALA A 200 18.50 -1.15 16.79
N ILE A 201 19.46 -2.05 17.06
CA ILE A 201 20.35 -1.91 18.23
C ILE A 201 21.30 -0.73 18.06
N GLU A 202 21.83 -0.54 16.85
CA GLU A 202 22.83 0.49 16.57
C GLU A 202 22.23 1.91 16.46
N TYR A 203 21.08 2.04 15.79
CA TYR A 203 20.57 3.36 15.39
C TYR A 203 19.31 3.81 16.13
N PHE A 204 18.60 2.94 16.86
CA PHE A 204 17.35 3.34 17.50
C PHE A 204 17.64 3.84 18.93
N PRO A 205 17.43 5.13 19.21
CA PRO A 205 17.68 5.70 20.53
C PRO A 205 16.57 5.27 21.51
N ARG A 206 16.74 5.67 22.78
CA ARG A 206 15.83 5.28 23.87
C ARG A 206 14.47 6.01 23.82
N GLY A 207 14.44 7.26 23.37
CA GLY A 207 13.22 8.09 23.29
C GLY A 207 12.44 7.88 21.99
N TYR A 208 11.21 8.40 21.89
CA TYR A 208 10.34 8.20 20.71
C TYR A 208 10.54 9.21 19.56
N SER A 209 11.42 10.22 19.72
CA SER A 209 11.55 11.35 18.79
C SER A 209 12.03 10.99 17.38
N TRP A 210 12.83 9.93 17.24
CA TRP A 210 13.37 9.45 15.96
C TRP A 210 12.34 8.86 15.00
N SER A 211 11.21 8.37 15.53
CA SER A 211 10.19 7.66 14.74
C SER A 211 9.64 8.51 13.60
N LYS A 212 9.49 9.82 13.83
CA LYS A 212 9.04 10.80 12.83
C LYS A 212 10.05 10.94 11.69
N GLU A 213 11.32 11.10 12.01
CA GLU A 213 12.40 11.26 11.03
C GLU A 213 12.55 10.00 10.17
N LEU A 214 12.60 8.83 10.80
CA LEU A 214 12.67 7.56 10.08
C LEU A 214 11.43 7.30 9.21
N SER A 215 10.23 7.69 9.68
CA SER A 215 9.01 7.58 8.88
C SER A 215 9.07 8.40 7.60
N LEU A 216 9.70 9.59 7.62
CA LEU A 216 9.93 10.39 6.41
C LEU A 216 10.91 9.73 5.46
N VAL A 217 11.97 9.10 5.98
CA VAL A 217 12.93 8.33 5.17
C VAL A 217 12.22 7.13 4.52
N LEU A 218 11.44 6.36 5.27
CA LEU A 218 10.67 5.24 4.72
C LEU A 218 9.65 5.71 3.67
N LEU A 219 8.98 6.83 3.90
CA LEU A 219 8.05 7.43 2.94
C LEU A 219 8.78 7.81 1.63
N LEU A 220 9.98 8.39 1.73
CA LEU A 220 10.82 8.73 0.59
C LEU A 220 11.19 7.47 -0.21
N TRP A 221 11.62 6.41 0.47
CA TRP A 221 11.93 5.12 -0.16
C TRP A 221 10.70 4.50 -0.84
N VAL A 222 9.54 4.51 -0.18
CA VAL A 222 8.29 4.00 -0.74
C VAL A 222 7.86 4.80 -1.97
N GLY A 223 7.97 6.13 -1.94
CA GLY A 223 7.64 6.98 -3.09
C GLY A 223 8.53 6.69 -4.31
N PHE A 224 9.84 6.56 -4.10
CA PHE A 224 10.77 6.27 -5.18
C PHE A 224 10.65 4.84 -5.70
N LEU A 225 10.61 3.83 -4.82
CA LEU A 225 10.38 2.44 -5.24
C LEU A 225 9.00 2.28 -5.92
N GLY A 226 7.99 3.01 -5.47
CA GLY A 226 6.67 3.08 -6.11
C GLY A 226 6.75 3.53 -7.57
N THR A 227 7.65 4.46 -7.91
CA THR A 227 7.88 4.89 -9.30
C THR A 227 8.35 3.72 -10.17
N SER A 228 9.28 2.91 -9.65
CA SER A 228 9.79 1.72 -10.33
C SER A 228 8.72 0.63 -10.51
N VAL A 229 7.89 0.42 -9.49
CA VAL A 229 6.72 -0.48 -9.53
C VAL A 229 5.71 -0.03 -10.59
N CYS A 230 5.41 1.27 -10.66
CA CYS A 230 4.54 1.83 -11.70
C CYS A 230 5.12 1.67 -13.11
N ALA A 231 6.45 1.77 -13.25
CA ALA A 231 7.14 1.54 -14.52
C ALA A 231 6.99 0.07 -14.98
N HIS A 232 7.11 -0.90 -14.07
CA HIS A 232 6.87 -2.33 -14.37
C HIS A 232 5.42 -2.59 -14.79
N GLU A 233 4.44 -2.03 -14.08
CA GLU A 233 3.02 -2.25 -14.38
C GLU A 233 2.54 -1.53 -15.65
N GLY A 234 3.40 -0.72 -16.28
CA GLY A 234 3.05 0.07 -17.46
C GLY A 234 2.04 1.18 -17.17
N LYS A 235 1.90 1.60 -15.91
CA LYS A 235 0.99 2.67 -15.44
C LYS A 235 1.56 4.08 -15.63
N HIS A 236 2.59 4.21 -16.45
CA HIS A 236 3.11 5.51 -16.86
C HIS A 236 2.10 6.17 -17.81
N ILE A 237 2.04 7.51 -17.80
CA ILE A 237 1.18 8.24 -18.74
C ILE A 237 1.73 7.99 -20.15
N LYS A 238 1.10 7.07 -20.88
CA LYS A 238 1.46 6.79 -22.26
C LYS A 238 0.90 7.89 -23.14
N LEU A 239 1.66 8.26 -24.17
CA LEU A 239 1.13 9.01 -25.31
C LEU A 239 0.25 8.11 -26.21
N GLU A 240 -0.72 7.41 -25.65
CA GLU A 240 -1.72 6.64 -26.42
C GLU A 240 -2.53 7.55 -27.34
N ALA A 241 -2.76 8.81 -26.92
CA ALA A 241 -3.39 9.82 -27.77
C ALA A 241 -2.60 10.10 -29.05
N LEU A 242 -1.26 10.10 -28.98
CA LEU A 242 -0.40 10.33 -30.15
C LEU A 242 -0.33 9.09 -31.04
N GLY A 243 -0.42 7.89 -30.47
CA GLY A 243 -0.49 6.64 -31.22
C GLY A 243 -1.75 6.51 -32.08
N LYS A 244 -2.89 7.08 -31.65
CA LYS A 244 -4.15 7.08 -32.43
C LYS A 244 -4.13 8.05 -33.61
N LEU A 245 -3.27 9.07 -33.59
CA LEU A 245 -3.11 10.06 -34.66
C LEU A 245 -2.11 9.62 -35.75
N VAL A 246 -1.33 8.58 -35.49
CA VAL A 246 -0.19 8.18 -36.33
C VAL A 246 -0.48 6.84 -37.00
N PRO A 247 -0.15 6.65 -38.29
CA PRO A 247 -0.45 5.42 -39.01
C PRO A 247 0.26 4.20 -38.37
N PRO A 248 -0.32 2.99 -38.49
CA PRO A 248 0.05 1.81 -37.69
C PRO A 248 1.51 1.36 -37.85
N HIS A 249 2.19 1.73 -38.93
CA HIS A 249 3.60 1.44 -39.17
C HIS A 249 4.57 2.35 -38.38
N LEU A 250 4.12 3.56 -37.99
CA LEU A 250 4.88 4.50 -37.14
C LEU A 250 4.55 4.36 -35.65
N ALA A 251 3.40 3.76 -35.30
CA ALA A 251 2.99 3.59 -33.91
C ALA A 251 4.08 2.94 -33.03
N ARG A 252 4.78 1.92 -33.55
CA ARG A 252 5.91 1.27 -32.86
C ARG A 252 7.06 2.23 -32.54
N PHE A 253 7.36 3.19 -33.42
CA PHE A 253 8.42 4.18 -33.22
C PHE A 253 7.99 5.28 -32.24
N VAL A 254 6.72 5.67 -32.27
CA VAL A 254 6.15 6.62 -31.30
C VAL A 254 6.16 6.02 -29.89
N HIS A 255 5.76 4.75 -29.74
CA HIS A 255 5.85 4.05 -28.46
C HIS A 255 7.30 3.90 -27.99
N ALA A 256 8.21 3.47 -28.88
CA ALA A 256 9.64 3.40 -28.55
C ALA A 256 10.23 4.76 -28.15
N GLY A 257 9.83 5.83 -28.84
CA GLY A 257 10.22 7.20 -28.54
C GLY A 257 9.74 7.68 -27.17
N GLY A 258 8.49 7.38 -26.80
CA GLY A 258 7.96 7.66 -25.46
C GLY A 258 8.73 6.92 -24.36
N PHE A 259 9.06 5.65 -24.59
CA PHE A 259 9.90 4.88 -23.67
C PHE A 259 11.33 5.45 -23.56
N LEU A 260 11.95 5.84 -24.67
CA LEU A 260 13.28 6.44 -24.66
C LEU A 260 13.32 7.81 -23.99
N LEU A 261 12.30 8.65 -24.19
CA LEU A 261 12.19 9.94 -23.53
C LEU A 261 12.12 9.75 -22.01
N THR A 262 11.26 8.83 -21.55
CA THR A 262 11.12 8.52 -20.14
C THR A 262 12.38 7.89 -19.56
N ALA A 263 13.03 6.98 -20.30
CA ALA A 263 14.30 6.38 -19.92
C ALA A 263 15.41 7.43 -19.77
N THR A 264 15.45 8.44 -20.65
CA THR A 264 16.42 9.54 -20.60
C THR A 264 16.20 10.41 -19.38
N PHE A 265 14.94 10.75 -19.07
CA PHE A 265 14.59 11.46 -17.84
C PHE A 265 15.01 10.67 -16.58
N CYS A 266 14.67 9.37 -16.53
CA CYS A 266 15.07 8.50 -15.42
C CYS A 266 16.60 8.37 -15.31
N ALA A 267 17.33 8.30 -16.44
CA ALA A 267 18.78 8.29 -16.45
C ALA A 267 19.37 9.58 -15.88
N GLY A 268 18.80 10.74 -16.24
CA GLY A 268 19.19 12.03 -15.67
C GLY A 268 18.98 12.10 -14.16
N MET A 269 17.81 11.66 -13.68
CA MET A 269 17.52 11.58 -12.23
C MET A 269 18.44 10.61 -11.50
N ALA A 270 18.74 9.45 -12.09
CA ALA A 270 19.65 8.48 -11.52
C ALA A 270 21.10 9.02 -11.46
N TYR A 271 21.54 9.73 -12.49
CA TYR A 271 22.85 10.36 -12.53
C TYR A 271 22.98 11.49 -11.49
N LEU A 272 22.00 12.38 -11.42
CA LEU A 272 21.97 13.44 -10.41
C LEU A 272 21.94 12.87 -8.99
N GLY A 273 21.14 11.82 -8.75
CA GLY A 273 21.13 11.09 -7.48
C GLY A 273 22.47 10.42 -7.17
N TYR A 274 23.15 9.88 -8.17
CA TYR A 274 24.48 9.28 -8.00
C TYR A 274 25.52 10.33 -7.63
N VAL A 275 25.58 11.46 -8.34
CA VAL A 275 26.48 12.57 -8.03
C VAL A 275 26.20 13.10 -6.63
N TYR A 276 24.93 13.33 -6.29
CA TYR A 276 24.55 13.80 -4.96
C TYR A 276 25.07 12.87 -3.84
N VAL A 277 25.05 11.55 -4.03
CA VAL A 277 25.46 10.60 -2.99
C VAL A 277 26.98 10.36 -2.98
N PHE A 278 27.59 10.21 -4.15
CA PHE A 278 28.95 9.67 -4.32
C PHE A 278 29.99 10.69 -4.77
N ASP A 279 29.64 11.95 -4.98
CA ASP A 279 30.62 12.99 -5.28
C ASP A 279 31.70 13.04 -4.18
N PRO A 280 33.00 12.96 -4.53
CA PRO A 280 34.10 12.86 -3.57
C PRO A 280 34.25 14.08 -2.64
N ASP A 281 33.86 15.26 -3.11
CA ASP A 281 34.11 16.53 -2.42
C ASP A 281 32.81 17.12 -1.84
N LEU A 282 31.70 17.00 -2.59
CA LEU A 282 30.39 17.59 -2.23
C LEU A 282 29.27 16.57 -2.03
N GLY A 283 29.55 15.27 -2.13
CA GLY A 283 28.54 14.24 -1.99
C GLY A 283 28.08 14.04 -0.55
N ALA A 284 26.85 13.59 -0.34
CA ALA A 284 26.29 13.31 0.98
C ALA A 284 27.18 12.35 1.80
N ARG A 285 27.89 11.43 1.14
CA ARG A 285 28.86 10.54 1.79
C ARG A 285 30.14 11.26 2.21
N ALA A 286 30.59 12.25 1.44
CA ALA A 286 31.79 13.05 1.73
C ALA A 286 31.53 14.07 2.85
N LEU A 287 30.36 14.71 2.84
CA LEU A 287 29.96 15.66 3.89
C LEU A 287 29.73 14.98 5.25
N GLY A 288 29.41 13.69 5.27
CA GLY A 288 29.22 12.93 6.50
C GLY A 288 28.03 13.40 7.33
N GLY A 289 27.02 14.01 6.71
CA GLY A 289 25.78 14.43 7.37
C GLY A 289 25.09 13.25 8.04
N THR A 290 24.61 13.46 9.26
CA THR A 290 23.86 12.47 10.02
C THR A 290 22.58 13.09 10.57
N PHE A 291 21.51 12.31 10.54
CA PHE A 291 20.25 12.65 11.19
C PHE A 291 20.43 12.91 12.69
N GLU A 292 19.85 14.01 13.19
CA GLU A 292 20.08 14.49 14.55
C GLU A 292 19.60 13.51 15.63
N GLN A 293 18.51 12.77 15.36
CA GLN A 293 17.88 11.92 16.37
C GLN A 293 18.40 10.46 16.34
N THR A 294 18.91 9.99 15.19
CA THR A 294 19.33 8.59 15.00
C THR A 294 20.81 8.42 14.74
N ALA A 295 21.54 9.52 14.52
CA ALA A 295 22.92 9.52 14.01
C ALA A 295 23.09 8.68 12.72
N MET A 296 21.99 8.39 12.02
CA MET A 296 22.02 7.61 10.78
C MET A 296 22.58 8.49 9.66
N PRO A 297 23.52 8.00 8.84
CA PRO A 297 24.06 8.77 7.73
C PRO A 297 22.99 9.15 6.69
N ASP A 298 22.95 10.41 6.27
CA ASP A 298 21.93 10.95 5.35
C ASP A 298 21.97 10.30 3.97
N TRP A 299 23.15 9.78 3.56
CA TRP A 299 23.32 9.08 2.29
C TRP A 299 22.46 7.82 2.19
N ILE A 300 22.07 7.20 3.32
CA ILE A 300 21.19 6.02 3.34
C ILE A 300 19.78 6.37 2.89
N ALA A 301 19.28 7.57 3.23
CA ALA A 301 18.00 8.02 2.72
C ALA A 301 18.08 8.34 1.23
N THR A 302 19.15 9.02 0.81
CA THR A 302 19.24 9.61 -0.52
C THR A 302 19.68 8.63 -1.62
N ILE A 303 20.30 7.49 -1.25
CA ILE A 303 20.61 6.41 -2.20
C ILE A 303 19.35 5.75 -2.81
N ALA A 304 18.18 5.95 -2.20
CA ALA A 304 16.91 5.52 -2.78
C ALA A 304 16.68 6.10 -4.19
N VAL A 305 17.12 7.34 -4.44
CA VAL A 305 16.97 8.05 -5.71
C VAL A 305 17.69 7.33 -6.86
N PRO A 306 19.04 7.17 -6.83
CA PRO A 306 19.74 6.51 -7.93
C PRO A 306 19.32 5.05 -8.10
N VAL A 307 18.95 4.35 -7.01
CA VAL A 307 18.48 2.97 -7.08
C VAL A 307 17.13 2.87 -7.81
N ALA A 308 16.12 3.63 -7.37
CA ALA A 308 14.79 3.54 -7.94
C ALA A 308 14.73 4.04 -9.39
N PHE A 309 15.35 5.20 -9.67
CA PHE A 309 15.38 5.74 -11.03
C PHE A 309 16.29 4.93 -11.95
N GLY A 310 17.36 4.31 -11.44
CA GLY A 310 18.19 3.38 -12.19
C GLY A 310 17.42 2.12 -12.60
N LEU A 311 16.65 1.53 -11.68
CA LEU A 311 15.78 0.38 -11.98
C LEU A 311 14.68 0.75 -12.98
N ALA A 312 14.02 1.90 -12.81
CA ALA A 312 13.02 2.39 -13.76
C ALA A 312 13.63 2.66 -15.16
N MET A 313 14.83 3.25 -15.22
CA MET A 313 15.56 3.49 -16.46
C MET A 313 15.82 2.18 -17.21
N LEU A 314 16.33 1.14 -16.53
CA LEU A 314 16.57 -0.16 -17.15
C LEU A 314 15.29 -0.79 -17.71
N ARG A 315 14.16 -0.64 -17.01
CA ARG A 315 12.85 -1.12 -17.47
C ARG A 315 12.36 -0.38 -18.71
N PHE A 316 12.46 0.94 -18.72
CA PHE A 316 12.04 1.74 -19.87
C PHE A 316 12.95 1.53 -21.09
N VAL A 317 14.26 1.33 -20.90
CA VAL A 317 15.17 0.90 -21.98
C VAL A 317 14.73 -0.46 -22.53
N GLY A 318 14.42 -1.42 -21.65
CA GLY A 318 13.90 -2.72 -22.07
C GLY A 318 12.57 -2.60 -22.83
N GLY A 319 11.66 -1.73 -22.38
CA GLY A 319 10.40 -1.43 -23.07
C GLY A 319 10.60 -0.80 -24.45
N ALA A 320 11.54 0.15 -24.58
CA ALA A 320 11.90 0.74 -25.86
C ALA A 320 12.44 -0.30 -26.85
N VAL A 321 13.36 -1.16 -26.40
CA VAL A 321 13.93 -2.23 -27.21
C VAL A 321 12.84 -3.23 -27.63
N SER A 322 11.94 -3.60 -26.72
CA SER A 322 10.82 -4.50 -27.06
C SER A 322 9.86 -3.86 -28.06
N ALA A 323 9.53 -2.58 -27.92
CA ALA A 323 8.65 -1.88 -28.84
C ALA A 323 9.25 -1.83 -30.26
N LEU A 324 10.57 -1.64 -30.38
CA LEU A 324 11.28 -1.68 -31.67
C LEU A 324 11.27 -3.08 -32.30
N LEU A 325 11.36 -4.13 -31.48
CA LEU A 325 11.39 -5.53 -31.93
C LEU A 325 10.01 -6.17 -32.06
N GLY A 326 8.93 -5.41 -31.83
CA GLY A 326 7.55 -5.90 -31.93
C GLY A 326 7.11 -6.83 -30.79
N GLY A 327 7.82 -6.83 -29.66
CA GLY A 327 7.43 -7.55 -28.43
C GLY A 327 6.54 -6.71 -27.52
N SER A 328 5.87 -7.33 -26.54
CA SER A 328 4.93 -6.67 -25.62
C SER A 328 5.53 -6.22 -24.28
N TYR A 329 6.85 -6.29 -24.08
CA TYR A 329 7.46 -5.96 -22.80
C TYR A 329 7.34 -4.46 -22.50
N GLY A 330 6.80 -4.12 -21.31
CA GLY A 330 6.51 -2.75 -20.90
C GLY A 330 5.11 -2.21 -21.25
N ALA A 331 4.27 -3.01 -21.92
CA ALA A 331 2.85 -2.69 -22.11
C ALA A 331 2.10 -2.77 -20.76
N ALA A 332 1.01 -2.00 -20.61
CA ALA A 332 0.23 -2.06 -19.37
C ALA A 332 -0.36 -3.46 -19.19
N ARG A 333 -0.41 -3.94 -17.94
CA ARG A 333 -0.95 -5.28 -17.65
C ARG A 333 -2.37 -5.47 -18.15
N GLU A 334 -3.16 -4.40 -18.19
CA GLU A 334 -4.53 -4.39 -18.71
C GLU A 334 -4.55 -4.62 -20.24
N ASP A 335 -3.64 -3.99 -20.98
CA ASP A 335 -3.48 -4.19 -22.43
C ASP A 335 -2.95 -5.58 -22.75
N GLU A 336 -2.01 -6.10 -21.94
CA GLU A 336 -1.47 -7.45 -22.14
C GLU A 336 -2.53 -8.53 -21.89
N VAL A 337 -3.37 -8.34 -20.87
CA VAL A 337 -4.49 -9.25 -20.57
C VAL A 337 -5.55 -9.16 -21.67
N ALA A 338 -5.85 -7.96 -22.18
CA ALA A 338 -6.76 -7.76 -23.31
C ALA A 338 -6.21 -8.39 -24.60
N ALA A 339 -4.93 -8.19 -24.90
CA ALA A 339 -4.26 -8.77 -26.06
C ALA A 339 -4.15 -10.30 -25.97
N ALA A 340 -3.83 -10.85 -24.80
CA ALA A 340 -3.79 -12.29 -24.58
C ALA A 340 -5.18 -12.93 -24.66
N LYS A 341 -6.23 -12.22 -24.23
CA LYS A 341 -7.62 -12.64 -24.40
C LYS A 341 -8.03 -12.62 -25.88
N ALA A 342 -7.76 -11.54 -26.59
CA ALA A 342 -8.03 -11.42 -28.02
C ALA A 342 -7.26 -12.46 -28.86
N ALA A 343 -6.01 -12.74 -28.52
CA ALA A 343 -5.21 -13.78 -29.18
C ALA A 343 -5.75 -15.20 -28.91
N ARG A 344 -6.30 -15.46 -27.71
CA ARG A 344 -6.97 -16.73 -27.39
C ARG A 344 -8.30 -16.88 -28.12
N GLU A 345 -9.07 -15.80 -28.24
CA GLU A 345 -10.33 -15.76 -28.98
C GLU A 345 -10.07 -16.00 -30.48
N ALA A 346 -9.09 -15.32 -31.07
CA ALA A 346 -8.68 -15.52 -32.46
C ALA A 346 -8.10 -16.93 -32.73
N ALA A 347 -7.44 -17.55 -31.76
CA ALA A 347 -6.95 -18.92 -31.87
C ALA A 347 -8.06 -19.98 -31.67
N SER A 348 -9.23 -19.58 -31.17
CA SER A 348 -10.39 -20.46 -30.96
C SER A 348 -11.39 -20.49 -32.12
N GLU A 349 -11.25 -19.60 -33.12
CA GLU A 349 -12.02 -19.64 -34.36
C GLU A 349 -11.39 -20.62 -35.37
N PRO A 350 -12.07 -21.70 -35.80
CA PRO A 350 -11.56 -22.56 -36.85
C PRO A 350 -11.64 -21.87 -38.22
N LYS A 351 -10.54 -21.91 -38.98
CA LYS A 351 -10.49 -21.51 -40.39
C LYS A 351 -11.32 -22.47 -41.25
N ASP A 352 -12.58 -22.13 -41.51
CA ASP A 352 -13.34 -22.68 -42.63
C ASP A 352 -13.32 -21.69 -43.80
N ALA A 353 -12.41 -21.91 -44.75
CA ALA A 353 -12.59 -21.51 -46.14
C ALA A 353 -11.61 -22.28 -47.03
N GLY A 354 -12.11 -23.24 -47.80
CA GLY A 354 -11.30 -23.92 -48.81
C GLY A 354 -11.98 -25.03 -49.59
N ALA A 355 -13.02 -24.73 -50.37
CA ALA A 355 -13.31 -25.45 -51.62
C ALA A 355 -14.29 -24.66 -52.50
N SER A 356 -13.74 -23.94 -53.48
CA SER A 356 -14.45 -23.37 -54.63
C SER A 356 -14.64 -24.42 -55.74
N THR A 357 -15.77 -24.43 -56.44
CA THR A 357 -15.85 -24.60 -57.93
C THR A 357 -17.24 -24.13 -58.44
N PRO A 358 -17.32 -23.45 -59.61
CA PRO A 358 -18.55 -22.85 -60.15
C PRO A 358 -19.16 -23.68 -61.30
N ALA A 359 -20.50 -23.65 -61.47
CA ALA A 359 -21.21 -23.87 -62.75
C ALA A 359 -22.72 -23.60 -62.56
N GLY A 360 -23.32 -22.87 -63.50
CA GLY A 360 -24.77 -22.54 -63.47
C GLY A 360 -25.65 -23.57 -64.17
N SER A 361 -26.97 -23.51 -63.91
CA SER A 361 -28.07 -23.70 -64.88
C SER A 361 -29.43 -23.57 -64.17
N GLU A 362 -30.29 -22.72 -64.75
CA GLU A 362 -31.77 -22.75 -64.84
C GLU A 362 -32.63 -23.54 -63.83
N ALA A 363 -33.65 -22.86 -63.25
CA ALA A 363 -35.09 -23.08 -63.49
C ALA A 363 -35.98 -22.66 -62.28
N LYS A 364 -37.16 -22.12 -62.61
CA LYS A 364 -38.17 -21.44 -61.78
C LYS A 364 -39.28 -22.44 -61.31
N PRO A 365 -40.44 -22.03 -60.74
CA PRO A 365 -40.85 -21.87 -59.32
C PRO A 365 -42.06 -22.79 -58.89
N LYS A 366 -42.70 -22.47 -57.72
CA LYS A 366 -43.99 -22.94 -57.12
C LYS A 366 -43.81 -24.01 -56.02
N SER A 367 -44.59 -24.11 -54.94
CA SER A 367 -45.79 -23.45 -54.38
C SER A 367 -46.05 -24.08 -52.98
N GLU A 368 -46.46 -23.27 -51.99
CA GLU A 368 -47.45 -23.48 -50.88
C GLU A 368 -47.93 -24.90 -50.42
N PRO A 369 -48.64 -25.03 -49.27
CA PRO A 369 -48.60 -24.31 -47.98
C PRO A 369 -48.82 -25.24 -46.74
N THR A 370 -49.06 -24.64 -45.55
CA THR A 370 -49.78 -25.17 -44.34
C THR A 370 -49.10 -26.30 -43.56
N THR A 371 -49.12 -26.41 -42.22
CA THR A 371 -49.93 -25.90 -41.09
C THR A 371 -49.02 -26.12 -39.85
N GLU A 372 -49.14 -25.54 -38.65
CA GLU A 372 -50.28 -25.14 -37.84
C GLU A 372 -49.72 -24.41 -36.59
N GLU A 373 -50.44 -23.38 -36.15
CA GLU A 373 -50.73 -23.01 -34.74
C GLU A 373 -49.58 -22.74 -33.74
N SER A 374 -49.64 -21.72 -32.87
CA SER A 374 -50.70 -20.76 -32.54
C SER A 374 -50.09 -19.65 -31.68
N LYS A 375 -50.46 -18.42 -32.06
CA LYS A 375 -50.75 -17.22 -31.24
C LYS A 375 -49.79 -16.83 -30.11
N THR A 376 -49.10 -15.69 -30.24
CA THR A 376 -49.59 -14.29 -30.03
C THR A 376 -50.02 -14.06 -28.58
N THR A 377 -49.71 -12.98 -27.89
CA THR A 377 -49.73 -11.53 -28.19
C THR A 377 -49.33 -10.89 -26.83
N ASP A 378 -48.83 -9.68 -26.65
CA ASP A 378 -48.93 -8.45 -27.40
C ASP A 378 -47.86 -7.50 -26.82
N SER A 379 -47.00 -6.96 -27.69
CA SER A 379 -46.71 -5.55 -28.01
C SER A 379 -47.31 -4.39 -27.14
N PRO A 380 -47.05 -3.11 -27.45
CA PRO A 380 -45.75 -2.39 -27.55
C PRO A 380 -45.88 -0.93 -27.02
N GLU A 381 -44.98 -0.04 -27.48
CA GLU A 381 -45.11 1.44 -27.53
C GLU A 381 -44.91 2.22 -26.21
N SER A 382 -44.35 3.42 -26.14
CA SER A 382 -44.00 4.51 -27.09
C SER A 382 -43.06 5.47 -26.31
N GLU A 383 -41.95 5.94 -26.89
CA GLU A 383 -41.74 7.29 -27.48
C GLU A 383 -41.80 8.52 -26.56
N ALA A 384 -40.95 9.50 -26.93
CA ALA A 384 -40.92 10.94 -26.62
C ALA A 384 -40.37 11.34 -25.23
N SER A 385 -39.24 12.05 -25.07
CA SER A 385 -38.79 13.38 -25.59
C SER A 385 -39.41 14.58 -24.87
N ASP A 386 -38.61 15.65 -24.81
CA ASP A 386 -38.86 17.04 -24.33
C ASP A 386 -38.57 17.30 -22.83
N SER A 387 -37.49 18.03 -22.50
CA SER A 387 -37.32 19.52 -22.51
C SER A 387 -38.13 20.16 -21.37
N ASP A 388 -37.78 21.25 -20.68
CA ASP A 388 -36.78 22.30 -20.76
C ASP A 388 -36.87 23.08 -19.43
N SER A 389 -35.94 24.02 -19.19
CA SER A 389 -36.12 25.26 -18.40
C SER A 389 -36.28 25.15 -16.86
N ASP A 390 -35.85 26.08 -16.01
CA ASP A 390 -35.02 27.29 -16.09
C ASP A 390 -34.89 27.81 -14.64
N SER A 391 -33.77 28.50 -14.34
CA SER A 391 -33.70 29.68 -13.44
C SER A 391 -34.01 29.47 -11.93
N ASP A 392 -33.52 30.22 -10.95
CA ASP A 392 -32.68 31.42 -10.85
C ASP A 392 -32.25 31.57 -9.38
N SER A 393 -31.21 32.39 -9.15
CA SER A 393 -31.00 33.28 -7.99
C SER A 393 -30.77 32.62 -6.60
N SER A 394 -29.69 32.84 -5.83
CA SER A 394 -28.86 34.02 -5.49
C SER A 394 -28.94 34.20 -3.96
N ASP A 395 -27.77 34.48 -3.36
CA ASP A 395 -27.50 35.27 -2.15
C ASP A 395 -28.15 34.79 -0.82
N GLU A 396 -27.60 34.93 0.39
CA GLU A 396 -26.53 35.68 1.04
C GLU A 396 -26.40 34.99 2.44
N GLU A 397 -25.28 34.91 3.16
CA GLU A 397 -24.85 35.85 4.23
C GLU A 397 -23.98 34.98 5.20
N ALA A 398 -22.66 35.15 5.29
CA ALA A 398 -21.86 36.11 6.07
C ALA A 398 -21.85 35.89 7.61
N ASP A 399 -20.63 35.81 8.13
CA ASP A 399 -20.12 36.10 9.49
C ASP A 399 -20.69 35.42 10.75
N ARG A 400 -19.83 34.61 11.38
CA ARG A 400 -19.39 34.78 12.79
C ARG A 400 -18.15 33.95 13.12
#